data_AF-A0AAP0K225-F1
#
_entry.id   AF-A0AAP0K225-F1
#
_cell.length_a   1.000
_cell.length_b   1.000
_cell.length_c   1.000
_cell.angle_alpha   90.00
_cell.angle_beta   90.00
_cell.angle_gamma   90.00
#
_symmetry.space_group_name_H-M   'P 1'
#
loop_
_entity.id
_entity.type
_entity.pdbx_description
1 polymer ?
#
loop_
_entity_poly.entity_id
_entity_poly.type
_entity_poly.pdbx_seq_one_letter_code
_entity_poly.pdbx_strand_id
1 'polypeptide(L)'
;MHQRQSALGRPSGTDGSDFSYRMVVENRYTKVAQGKSRLQWIVITQAVIQFAGALFTFLFSQEEYNNLDVVSIAIGFLSLFVGELGRRRSRSSFLRLYMFASLIAILLSGLSFVQGSIFLKVSEAQGSWLRDRFQLIHLGLIVLGMLVEIKTIITTSSLVHNMAPAKRAS
;
A
#
# COMPACT_ATOMS: atom_id res chain seq x y z
N MET A 1 -6.50 -56.74 -32.70
CA MET A 1 -6.91 -55.50 -32.01
C MET A 1 -5.65 -54.79 -31.53
N HIS A 2 -5.21 -53.74 -32.23
CA HIS A 2 -4.01 -52.99 -31.85
C HIS A 2 -4.35 -51.99 -30.74
N GLN A 3 -3.80 -52.25 -29.56
CA GLN A 3 -3.87 -51.38 -28.40
C GLN A 3 -3.04 -50.12 -28.71
N ARG A 4 -3.72 -48.97 -28.83
CA ARG A 4 -3.07 -47.67 -29.02
C ARG A 4 -2.23 -47.35 -27.77
N GLN A 5 -0.93 -47.17 -27.96
CA GLN A 5 -0.05 -46.59 -26.95
C GLN A 5 -0.56 -45.20 -26.59
N SER A 6 -0.91 -45.01 -25.31
CA SER A 6 -1.22 -43.73 -24.70
C SER A 6 0.07 -42.90 -24.59
N ALA A 7 0.42 -42.20 -25.67
CA ALA A 7 1.43 -41.16 -25.63
C ALA A 7 0.85 -39.93 -24.90
N LEU A 8 1.50 -39.54 -23.80
CA LEU A 8 1.34 -38.27 -23.07
C LEU A 8 -0.09 -37.92 -22.62
N GLY A 9 -0.54 -38.48 -21.49
CA GLY A 9 -1.83 -38.08 -20.92
C GLY A 9 -2.01 -38.44 -19.45
N ARG A 10 -1.73 -37.46 -18.57
CA ARG A 10 -2.08 -37.36 -17.14
C ARG A 10 -1.22 -38.16 -16.15
N PRO A 11 -0.48 -37.52 -15.22
CA PRO A 11 0.09 -38.21 -14.08
C PRO A 11 -1.05 -38.78 -13.23
N SER A 12 -1.10 -40.10 -13.08
CA SER A 12 -2.05 -40.77 -12.17
C SER A 12 -1.58 -40.56 -10.74
N GLY A 13 -2.22 -39.61 -10.05
CA GLY A 13 -1.92 -39.28 -8.67
C GLY A 13 -2.31 -40.41 -7.70
N THR A 14 -1.30 -41.20 -7.33
CA THR A 14 -1.21 -41.92 -6.04
C THR A 14 0.24 -41.92 -5.50
N ASP A 15 1.20 -41.35 -6.23
CA ASP A 15 2.65 -41.46 -6.00
C ASP A 15 3.30 -40.20 -5.44
N GLY A 16 2.63 -39.42 -4.58
CA GLY A 16 3.25 -38.27 -3.88
C GLY A 16 3.76 -37.09 -4.76
N SER A 17 3.79 -37.24 -6.09
CA SER A 17 4.11 -36.18 -7.05
C SER A 17 3.03 -35.08 -7.02
N ASP A 18 1.76 -35.52 -6.92
CA ASP A 18 0.60 -34.64 -6.72
C ASP A 18 0.62 -33.97 -5.33
N PHE A 19 1.13 -34.65 -4.30
CA PHE A 19 1.26 -34.06 -2.96
C PHE A 19 2.25 -32.88 -2.96
N SER A 20 3.42 -33.07 -3.58
CA SER A 20 4.41 -31.99 -3.73
C SER A 20 3.86 -30.81 -4.53
N TYR A 21 3.11 -31.08 -5.61
CA TYR A 21 2.47 -30.03 -6.40
C TYR A 21 1.40 -29.28 -5.60
N ARG A 22 0.49 -30.00 -4.92
CA ARG A 22 -0.55 -29.43 -4.07
C ARG A 22 0.03 -28.59 -2.94
N MET A 23 1.08 -29.05 -2.25
CA MET A 23 1.73 -28.27 -1.20
C MET A 23 2.32 -26.95 -1.71
N VAL A 24 2.97 -26.94 -2.87
CA VAL A 24 3.55 -25.72 -3.46
C VAL A 24 2.45 -24.74 -3.91
N VAL A 25 1.34 -25.25 -4.41
CA VAL A 25 0.19 -24.47 -4.86
C VAL A 25 -0.59 -23.90 -3.68
N GLU A 26 -0.91 -24.73 -2.67
CA GLU A 26 -1.61 -24.34 -1.44
C GLU A 26 -0.82 -23.32 -0.62
N ASN A 27 0.50 -23.49 -0.52
CA ASN A 27 1.37 -22.51 0.16
C ASN A 27 1.30 -21.14 -0.53
N ARG A 28 1.27 -21.09 -1.87
CA ARG A 28 1.12 -19.83 -2.61
C ARG A 28 -0.23 -19.19 -2.40
N TYR A 29 -1.32 -19.96 -2.49
CA TYR A 29 -2.65 -19.42 -2.23
C TYR A 29 -2.78 -18.89 -0.80
N THR A 30 -2.20 -19.58 0.18
CA THR A 30 -2.14 -19.15 1.57
C THR A 30 -1.37 -17.83 1.72
N LYS A 31 -0.19 -17.70 1.10
CA LYS A 31 0.59 -16.45 1.10
C LYS A 31 -0.15 -15.29 0.46
N VAL A 32 -0.88 -15.52 -0.64
CA VAL A 32 -1.70 -14.50 -1.29
C VAL A 32 -2.86 -14.07 -0.39
N ALA A 33 -3.55 -15.01 0.26
CA ALA A 33 -4.63 -14.72 1.18
C ALA A 33 -4.14 -13.91 2.40
N GLN A 34 -3.03 -14.33 3.00
CA GLN A 34 -2.39 -13.60 4.11
C GLN A 34 -1.94 -12.20 3.68
N GLY A 35 -1.32 -12.08 2.50
CA GLY A 35 -0.88 -10.80 1.96
C GLY A 35 -2.05 -9.84 1.69
N LYS A 36 -3.18 -10.35 1.18
CA LYS A 36 -4.42 -9.55 1.02
C LYS A 36 -5.02 -9.12 2.36
N SER A 37 -4.98 -9.98 3.38
CA SER A 37 -5.47 -9.62 4.71
C SER A 37 -4.62 -8.52 5.34
N ARG A 38 -3.29 -8.65 5.27
CA ARG A 38 -2.35 -7.61 5.73
C ARG A 38 -2.55 -6.30 4.99
N LEU A 39 -2.68 -6.36 3.67
CA LEU A 39 -2.90 -5.17 2.84
C LEU A 39 -4.22 -4.47 3.17
N GLN A 40 -5.27 -5.21 3.53
CA GLN A 40 -6.54 -4.63 3.96
C GLN A 40 -6.38 -3.75 5.20
N TRP A 41 -5.69 -4.26 6.22
CA TRP A 41 -5.43 -3.50 7.44
C TRP A 41 -4.59 -2.25 7.17
N ILE A 42 -3.59 -2.36 6.29
CA ILE A 42 -2.77 -1.22 5.87
C ILE A 42 -3.62 -0.15 5.19
N VAL A 43 -4.48 -0.53 4.23
CA VAL A 43 -5.39 0.41 3.53
C VAL A 43 -6.35 1.09 4.50
N ILE A 44 -6.89 0.35 5.49
CA ILE A 44 -7.74 0.93 6.54
C ILE A 44 -6.95 1.97 7.36
N THR A 45 -5.74 1.63 7.79
CA THR A 45 -4.87 2.55 8.54
C THR A 45 -4.55 3.80 7.74
N GLN A 46 -4.22 3.68 6.44
CA GLN A 46 -4.00 4.84 5.57
C GLN A 46 -5.26 5.68 5.42
N ALA A 47 -6.43 5.06 5.27
CA ALA A 47 -7.69 5.80 5.19
C ALA A 47 -7.94 6.64 6.46
N VAL A 48 -7.65 6.08 7.64
CA VAL A 48 -7.76 6.81 8.92
C VAL A 48 -6.77 7.97 8.97
N ILE A 49 -5.51 7.76 8.59
CA ILE A 49 -4.49 8.82 8.59
C ILE A 49 -4.85 9.93 7.58
N GLN A 50 -5.27 9.56 6.37
CA GLN A 50 -5.69 10.50 5.33
C GLN A 50 -6.90 11.32 5.77
N PHE A 51 -7.88 10.68 6.42
CA PHE A 51 -9.05 11.34 6.97
C PHE A 51 -8.69 12.29 8.10
N ALA A 52 -7.81 11.88 9.02
CA ALA A 52 -7.31 12.74 10.08
C ALA A 52 -6.54 13.94 9.52
N GLY A 53 -5.70 13.73 8.50
CA GLY A 53 -5.00 14.80 7.79
C GLY A 53 -5.96 15.81 7.14
N ALA A 54 -6.97 15.30 6.42
CA ALA A 54 -7.99 16.15 5.81
C ALA A 54 -8.80 16.95 6.85
N LEU A 55 -9.15 16.34 7.98
CA LEU A 55 -9.81 17.05 9.10
C LEU A 55 -8.91 18.14 9.68
N PHE A 56 -7.62 17.87 9.85
CA PHE A 56 -6.66 18.88 10.30
C PHE A 56 -6.58 20.05 9.32
N THR A 57 -6.48 19.79 8.01
CA THR A 57 -6.49 20.84 7.00
C THR A 57 -7.79 21.64 7.04
N PHE A 58 -8.95 20.98 7.17
CA PHE A 58 -10.25 21.65 7.19
C PHE A 58 -10.48 22.51 8.45
N LEU A 59 -10.10 22.01 9.63
CA LEU A 59 -10.33 22.70 10.91
C LEU A 59 -9.37 23.87 11.14
N PHE A 60 -8.15 23.81 10.59
CA PHE A 60 -7.10 24.77 10.85
C PHE A 60 -6.76 25.67 9.65
N SER A 61 -7.44 25.50 8.51
CA SER A 61 -7.38 26.43 7.39
C SER A 61 -8.13 27.71 7.78
N GLN A 62 -7.39 28.79 8.04
CA GLN A 62 -7.96 30.09 8.45
C GLN A 62 -8.27 31.04 7.30
N GLU A 63 -7.79 30.77 6.09
CA GLU A 63 -8.09 31.54 4.88
C GLU A 63 -8.24 30.63 3.65
N GLU A 64 -8.90 31.16 2.62
CA GLU A 64 -9.34 30.54 1.35
C GLU A 64 -8.79 29.13 1.06
N TYR A 65 -9.71 28.17 0.90
CA TYR A 65 -9.39 26.82 0.50
C TYR A 65 -8.54 26.80 -0.77
N ASN A 66 -7.27 26.42 -0.62
CA ASN A 66 -6.43 26.17 -1.77
C ASN A 66 -6.99 24.95 -2.52
N ASN A 67 -7.44 25.16 -3.76
CA ASN A 67 -7.92 24.09 -4.63
C ASN A 67 -6.92 22.92 -4.73
N LEU A 68 -5.62 23.21 -4.59
CA LEU A 68 -4.54 22.22 -4.58
C LEU A 68 -4.63 21.25 -3.39
N ASP A 69 -5.01 21.71 -2.21
CA ASP A 69 -5.12 20.87 -1.01
C ASP A 69 -6.31 19.92 -1.16
N VAL A 70 -7.43 20.42 -1.66
CA VAL A 70 -8.63 19.62 -1.96
C VAL A 70 -8.32 18.56 -3.02
N VAL A 71 -7.62 18.94 -4.09
CA VAL A 71 -7.21 18.01 -5.16
C VAL A 71 -6.24 16.96 -4.62
N SER A 72 -5.27 17.35 -3.78
CA SER A 72 -4.33 16.42 -3.14
C SER A 72 -5.05 15.39 -2.27
N ILE A 73 -6.01 15.83 -1.45
CA ILE A 73 -6.85 14.96 -0.63
C ILE A 73 -7.65 13.99 -1.53
N ALA A 74 -8.26 14.50 -2.60
CA ALA A 74 -9.03 13.69 -3.54
C ALA A 74 -8.16 12.63 -4.25
N ILE A 75 -6.96 12.99 -4.69
CA ILE A 75 -5.99 12.06 -5.29
C ILE A 75 -5.57 11.00 -4.27
N GLY A 76 -5.36 11.38 -3.01
CA GLY A 76 -5.06 10.45 -1.92
C GLY A 76 -6.16 9.40 -1.73
N PHE A 77 -7.42 9.82 -1.67
CA PHE A 77 -8.55 8.88 -1.59
C PHE A 77 -8.71 8.01 -2.84
N LEU A 78 -8.47 8.57 -4.04
CA LEU A 78 -8.50 7.81 -5.28
C LEU A 78 -7.42 6.71 -5.29
N SER A 79 -6.22 7.01 -4.79
CA SER A 79 -5.13 6.04 -4.65
C SER A 79 -5.55 4.86 -3.76
N LEU A 80 -6.18 5.13 -2.61
CA LEU A 80 -6.70 4.09 -1.71
C LEU A 80 -7.77 3.23 -2.40
N PHE A 81 -8.66 3.84 -3.18
CA PHE A 81 -9.67 3.12 -3.94
C PHE A 81 -9.04 2.17 -4.97
N VAL A 82 -8.01 2.63 -5.70
CA VAL A 82 -7.25 1.80 -6.64
C VAL A 82 -6.55 0.64 -5.91
N GLY A 83 -5.94 0.89 -4.75
CA GLY A 83 -5.30 -0.14 -3.92
C GLY A 83 -6.28 -1.21 -3.46
N GLU A 84 -7.44 -0.81 -2.93
CA GLU A 84 -8.49 -1.74 -2.49
C GLU A 84 -9.09 -2.53 -3.66
N LEU A 85 -9.31 -1.88 -4.80
CA LEU A 85 -9.80 -2.54 -6.00
C LEU A 85 -8.80 -3.59 -6.52
N GLY A 86 -7.50 -3.25 -6.51
CA GLY A 86 -6.42 -4.17 -6.87
C GLY A 86 -6.35 -5.39 -5.94
N ARG A 87 -6.52 -5.17 -4.64
CA ARG A 87 -6.55 -6.22 -3.61
C ARG A 87 -7.75 -7.16 -3.80
N ARG A 88 -8.96 -6.61 -3.93
CA ARG A 88 -10.21 -7.39 -4.09
C ARG A 88 -10.22 -8.18 -5.38
N ARG A 89 -9.88 -7.54 -6.51
CA ARG A 89 -9.91 -8.18 -7.84
C ARG A 89 -8.65 -8.99 -8.16
N SER A 90 -7.67 -9.04 -7.25
CA SER A 90 -6.38 -9.73 -7.45
C SER A 90 -5.66 -9.28 -8.74
N ARG A 91 -5.79 -8.00 -9.09
CA ARG A 91 -5.22 -7.44 -10.32
C ARG A 91 -3.87 -6.81 -10.01
N SER A 92 -2.80 -7.48 -10.43
CA SER A 92 -1.42 -7.03 -10.22
C SER A 92 -1.14 -5.64 -10.80
N SER A 93 -1.79 -5.25 -11.91
CA SER A 93 -1.64 -3.91 -12.48
C SER A 93 -2.11 -2.80 -11.55
N PHE A 94 -3.28 -2.95 -10.91
CA PHE A 94 -3.78 -1.95 -9.95
C PHE A 94 -2.90 -1.89 -8.70
N LEU A 95 -2.42 -3.03 -8.22
CA LEU A 95 -1.48 -3.07 -7.10
C LEU A 95 -0.14 -2.40 -7.43
N ARG A 96 0.35 -2.51 -8.67
CA ARG A 96 1.55 -1.79 -9.14
C ARG A 96 1.30 -0.28 -9.20
N LEU A 97 0.16 0.16 -9.76
CA LEU A 97 -0.19 1.58 -9.81
C LEU A 97 -0.29 2.18 -8.41
N TYR A 98 -0.94 1.47 -7.50
CA TYR A 98 -1.03 1.86 -6.09
C TYR A 98 0.36 1.94 -5.44
N MET A 99 1.26 1.00 -5.71
CA MET A 99 2.65 1.05 -5.23
C MET A 99 3.43 2.26 -5.79
N PHE A 100 3.23 2.61 -7.07
CA PHE A 100 3.82 3.82 -7.66
C PHE A 100 3.28 5.09 -7.00
N ALA A 101 1.97 5.14 -6.75
CA ALA A 101 1.36 6.26 -6.02
C ALA A 101 1.91 6.38 -4.59
N SER A 102 2.08 5.26 -3.87
CA SER A 102 2.74 5.21 -2.56
C SER A 102 4.16 5.74 -2.59
N LEU A 103 4.93 5.44 -3.64
CA LEU A 103 6.30 5.95 -3.78
C LEU A 103 6.31 7.49 -3.94
N ILE A 104 5.41 8.02 -4.77
CA ILE A 104 5.24 9.47 -4.95
C ILE A 104 4.81 10.11 -3.62
N ALA A 105 3.89 9.48 -2.89
CA ALA A 105 3.43 9.95 -1.59
C ALA A 105 4.56 10.06 -0.55
N ILE A 106 5.49 9.10 -0.51
CA ILE A 106 6.68 9.16 0.35
C ILE A 106 7.55 10.37 -0.02
N LEU A 107 7.80 10.60 -1.32
CA LEU A 107 8.62 11.73 -1.78
C LEU A 107 7.99 13.07 -1.37
N LEU A 108 6.68 13.22 -1.62
CA LEU A 108 5.93 14.42 -1.23
C LEU A 108 5.94 14.62 0.29
N SER A 109 5.70 13.56 1.05
CA SER A 109 5.73 13.59 2.52
C SER A 109 7.11 13.99 3.06
N GLY A 110 8.18 13.53 2.42
CA GLY A 110 9.55 13.93 2.76
C GLY A 110 9.78 15.43 2.56
N LEU A 111 9.29 15.99 1.45
CA LEU A 111 9.35 17.44 1.21
C LEU A 111 8.53 18.22 2.25
N SER A 112 7.31 17.78 2.53
CA SER A 112 6.45 18.40 3.55
C SER A 112 7.07 18.33 4.95
N PHE A 113 7.74 17.22 5.28
CA PHE A 113 8.46 17.07 6.55
C PHE A 113 9.61 18.06 6.68
N VAL A 114 10.44 18.21 5.64
CA VAL A 114 11.54 19.18 5.63
C VAL A 114 11.00 20.60 5.82
N GLN A 115 9.97 20.99 5.06
CA GLN A 115 9.33 22.29 5.18
C GLN A 115 8.75 22.54 6.58
N GLY A 116 8.00 21.58 7.11
CA GLY A 116 7.41 21.66 8.45
C GLY A 116 8.46 21.75 9.56
N SER A 117 9.58 21.04 9.42
CA SER A 117 10.68 21.09 10.40
C SER A 117 11.40 22.44 10.43
N ILE A 118 11.55 23.10 9.28
CA ILE A 118 12.12 24.46 9.21
C ILE A 118 11.15 25.44 9.85
N PHE A 119 9.85 25.33 9.54
CA PHE A 119 8.82 26.20 10.10
C PHE A 119 8.71 26.08 11.64
N LEU A 120 8.82 24.86 12.17
CA LEU A 120 8.87 24.60 13.61
C LEU A 120 10.01 25.35 14.29
N LYS A 121 11.22 25.31 13.71
CA LYS A 121 12.39 26.01 14.26
C LYS A 121 12.22 27.53 14.28
N VAL A 122 11.57 28.07 13.24
CA VAL A 122 11.26 29.52 13.17
C VAL A 122 10.19 29.90 14.20
N SER A 123 9.17 29.06 14.38
CA SER A 123 8.06 29.27 15.32
C SER A 123 8.53 29.20 16.79
N GLU A 124 9.42 28.26 17.13
CA GLU A 124 10.03 28.14 18.45
C GLU A 124 10.83 29.40 18.82
N ALA A 125 11.54 29.98 17.86
CA ALA A 125 12.25 31.26 18.05
C ALA A 125 11.30 32.44 18.29
N GLN A 126 10.02 32.34 17.90
CA GLN A 126 9.00 33.36 18.06
C GLN A 126 8.15 33.17 19.35
N GLY A 127 8.28 32.04 20.05
CA GLY A 127 7.71 31.82 21.38
C GLY A 127 6.24 31.38 21.43
N SER A 128 5.65 30.90 20.32
CA SER A 128 4.23 30.50 20.28
C SER A 128 4.01 29.02 20.65
N TRP A 129 4.05 28.71 21.94
CA TRP A 129 3.98 27.33 22.47
C TRP A 129 2.79 26.47 21.98
N LEU A 130 1.59 27.05 21.84
CA LEU A 130 0.41 26.32 21.35
C LEU A 130 0.61 25.85 19.90
N ARG A 131 1.16 26.70 19.06
CA ARG A 131 1.36 26.46 17.63
C ARG A 131 2.42 25.38 17.39
N ASP A 132 3.47 25.39 18.21
CA ASP A 132 4.55 24.41 18.16
C ASP A 132 4.04 22.99 18.47
N ARG A 133 3.16 22.84 19.47
CA ARG A 133 2.56 21.53 19.79
C ARG A 133 1.73 20.96 18.65
N PHE A 134 0.90 21.79 18.01
CA PHE A 134 0.10 21.34 16.86
C PHE A 134 0.99 20.96 15.67
N GLN A 135 2.05 21.73 15.41
CA GLN A 135 3.00 21.41 14.34
C GLN A 135 3.76 20.11 14.62
N LEU A 136 4.16 19.84 15.87
CA LEU A 136 4.79 18.58 16.25
C LEU A 136 3.86 17.38 16.03
N ILE A 137 2.58 17.51 16.38
CA ILE A 137 1.57 16.47 16.12
C ILE A 137 1.43 16.24 14.60
N HIS A 138 1.33 17.32 13.82
CA HIS A 138 1.22 17.24 12.37
C HIS A 138 2.46 16.57 11.74
N LEU A 139 3.66 16.95 12.17
CA LEU A 139 4.92 16.35 11.74
C LEU A 139 4.98 14.85 12.09
N GLY A 140 4.51 14.49 13.30
CA GLY A 140 4.40 13.10 13.74
C GLY A 140 3.44 12.28 12.88
N LEU A 141 2.30 12.86 12.47
CA LEU A 141 1.36 12.22 11.54
C LEU A 141 1.98 12.00 10.16
N ILE A 142 2.76 12.97 9.64
CA ILE A 142 3.49 12.80 8.37
C ILE A 142 4.48 11.64 8.46
N VAL A 143 5.26 11.57 9.54
CA VAL A 143 6.21 10.46 9.78
C VAL A 143 5.50 9.11 9.88
N LEU A 144 4.40 9.05 10.63
CA LEU A 144 3.60 7.84 10.74
C LEU A 144 3.05 7.41 9.36
N GLY A 145 2.54 8.36 8.57
CA GLY A 145 2.10 8.14 7.20
C GLY A 145 3.20 7.55 6.32
N MET A 146 4.41 8.12 6.35
CA MET A 146 5.56 7.59 5.60
C MET A 146 5.88 6.13 5.98
N LEU A 147 5.86 5.79 7.27
CA LEU A 147 6.10 4.42 7.72
C LEU A 147 5.05 3.44 7.18
N VAL A 148 3.79 3.87 7.14
CA VAL A 148 2.69 3.07 6.59
C VAL A 148 2.85 2.91 5.07
N GLU A 149 3.25 3.94 4.33
CA GLU A 149 3.55 3.83 2.90
C GLU A 149 4.71 2.85 2.61
N ILE A 150 5.77 2.86 3.42
CA ILE A 150 6.87 1.89 3.28
C ILE A 150 6.37 0.46 3.47
N LYS A 151 5.54 0.21 4.50
CA LYS A 151 4.92 -1.10 4.72
C LYS A 151 3.96 -1.49 3.58
N THR A 152 3.29 -0.53 2.98
CA THR A 152 2.44 -0.70 1.80
C THR A 152 3.27 -1.21 0.62
N ILE A 153 4.40 -0.57 0.31
CA ILE A 153 5.28 -0.98 -0.80
C ILE A 153 5.79 -2.41 -0.59
N ILE A 154 6.30 -2.72 0.60
CA ILE A 154 6.84 -4.05 0.93
C ILE A 154 5.76 -5.13 0.78
N THR A 155 4.59 -4.89 1.38
CA THR A 155 3.49 -5.86 1.39
C THR A 155 2.91 -6.05 -0.01
N THR A 156 2.74 -4.96 -0.75
CA THR A 156 2.20 -4.99 -2.12
C THR A 156 3.18 -5.67 -3.08
N SER A 157 4.49 -5.41 -2.94
CA SER A 157 5.53 -6.07 -3.74
C SER A 157 5.54 -7.58 -3.50
N SER A 158 5.52 -8.00 -2.22
CA SER A 158 5.41 -9.42 -1.86
C SER A 158 4.12 -10.05 -2.40
N LEU A 159 2.99 -9.35 -2.33
CA LEU A 159 1.72 -9.84 -2.84
C LEU A 159 1.73 -10.01 -4.35
N VAL A 160 2.20 -9.01 -5.10
CA VAL A 160 2.31 -9.04 -6.56
C VAL A 160 3.26 -10.15 -7.01
N HIS A 161 4.37 -10.36 -6.32
CA HIS A 161 5.30 -11.46 -6.60
C HIS A 161 4.63 -12.83 -6.42
N ASN A 162 3.89 -13.02 -5.31
CA ASN A 162 3.18 -14.26 -5.04
C ASN A 162 1.98 -14.50 -5.98
N MET A 163 1.45 -13.45 -6.62
CA MET A 163 0.41 -13.54 -7.65
C MET A 163 0.96 -13.83 -9.06
N ALA A 164 2.27 -13.66 -9.29
CA ALA A 164 2.85 -13.89 -10.60
C ALA A 164 2.88 -15.40 -10.95
N PRO A 165 2.70 -15.77 -12.23
CA PRO A 165 2.78 -17.17 -12.64
C PRO A 165 4.17 -17.73 -12.32
N ALA A 166 4.22 -19.01 -11.93
CA ALA A 166 5.48 -19.69 -11.68
C ALA A 166 6.40 -19.56 -12.90
N LYS A 167 7.63 -19.07 -12.70
CA LYS A 167 8.66 -19.11 -13.75
C LYS A 167 8.76 -20.57 -14.20
N ARG A 168 8.48 -20.81 -15.49
CA ARG A 168 8.72 -22.13 -16.08
C ARG A 168 10.22 -22.40 -15.93
N ALA A 169 10.57 -23.51 -15.30
CA ALA A 169 11.94 -24.00 -15.37
C ALA A 169 12.20 -24.29 -16.86
N SER A 170 13.06 -23.48 -17.46
CA SER A 170 13.60 -23.67 -18.81
C SER A 170 14.78 -24.63 -18.74
#